data_AF-A0A8J3YEG6-F1
#
_entry.id   AF-A0A8J3YEG6-F1
#
_cell.length_a   1.000
_cell.length_b   1.000
_cell.length_c   1.000
_cell.angle_alpha   90.00
_cell.angle_beta   90.00
_cell.angle_gamma   90.00
#
_symmetry.space_group_name_H-M   'P 1'
#
loop_
_entity.id
_entity.type
_entity.pdbx_description
1 polymer ?
#
loop_
_entity_poly.entity_id
_entity_poly.type
_entity_poly.pdbx_seq_one_letter_code
_entity_poly.pdbx_strand_id
1 'polypeptide(L)'
;MPDVRAGDFVGAMTAAGWTHAPEPGDEPARKWSFCYPDVGRRTHHLHVVEDAAANWRSLLAFRDHLRGHPGDAAEYARLKRRLAAVDPDDRPRYRAGKAPFIEELLRRIATARHEPAGYVCPMCRQLALPDNDDIVRRAALATAFVSPRWWPNNHGHVIVVPNDHHENLYELPTRYGHAVHDLVREIAIALRHTYGCAGTSVRQHNEPAGNQDVWHHHVHVFPRYAGDDLYGSRPRPELVSAERRRPYAERRAYFTSDAFLSGHA
;
A
#
# COMPACT_ATOMS: atom_id res chain seq x y z
N MET A 1 -16.80 3.10 -18.45
CA MET A 1 -17.97 2.33 -17.96
C MET A 1 -19.12 3.30 -17.78
N PRO A 2 -20.38 2.95 -18.07
CA PRO A 2 -21.48 3.86 -17.85
C PRO A 2 -21.61 4.15 -16.35
N ASP A 3 -21.74 5.42 -16.04
CA ASP A 3 -21.99 5.97 -14.72
C ASP A 3 -23.38 5.47 -14.25
N VAL A 4 -23.41 4.35 -13.52
CA VAL A 4 -24.61 3.86 -12.86
C VAL A 4 -24.91 4.86 -11.75
N ARG A 5 -25.68 5.90 -12.09
CA ARG A 5 -26.14 6.88 -11.12
C ARG A 5 -26.80 6.12 -9.97
N ALA A 6 -26.42 6.44 -8.74
CA ALA A 6 -26.93 5.86 -7.50
C ALA A 6 -28.47 5.87 -7.32
N GLY A 7 -29.25 6.38 -8.28
CA GLY A 7 -30.72 6.28 -8.28
C GLY A 7 -31.28 4.95 -8.79
N ASP A 8 -30.54 4.19 -9.61
CA ASP A 8 -31.12 3.06 -10.36
C ASP A 8 -31.07 1.71 -9.62
N PHE A 9 -30.11 1.52 -8.70
CA PHE A 9 -29.94 0.22 -8.06
C PHE A 9 -31.05 -0.09 -7.02
N VAL A 10 -31.65 0.90 -6.34
CA VAL A 10 -32.74 0.62 -5.38
C VAL A 10 -33.93 0.01 -6.10
N GLY A 11 -34.31 0.59 -7.25
CA GLY A 11 -35.39 0.07 -8.09
C GLY A 11 -35.10 -1.34 -8.60
N ALA A 12 -33.89 -1.58 -9.11
CA ALA A 12 -33.48 -2.90 -9.57
C ALA A 12 -33.50 -3.95 -8.44
N MET A 13 -33.03 -3.60 -7.24
CA MET A 13 -33.03 -4.48 -6.08
C MET A 13 -34.46 -4.78 -5.58
N THR A 14 -35.34 -3.78 -5.57
CA THR A 14 -36.76 -3.98 -5.24
C THR A 14 -37.48 -4.85 -6.25
N ALA A 15 -37.22 -4.68 -7.55
CA ALA A 15 -37.74 -5.57 -8.59
C ALA A 15 -37.24 -7.01 -8.43
N ALA A 16 -36.03 -7.20 -7.89
CA ALA A 16 -35.47 -8.51 -7.53
C ALA A 16 -35.99 -9.06 -6.18
N GLY A 17 -36.97 -8.41 -5.55
CA GLY A 17 -37.61 -8.88 -4.32
C GLY A 17 -36.93 -8.45 -3.02
N TRP A 18 -35.97 -7.52 -3.07
CA TRP A 18 -35.32 -7.00 -1.88
C TRP A 18 -36.04 -5.77 -1.32
N THR A 19 -36.22 -5.74 -0.01
CA THR A 19 -36.77 -4.57 0.68
C THR A 19 -35.64 -3.62 1.05
N HIS A 20 -35.69 -2.38 0.55
CA HIS A 20 -34.76 -1.32 0.96
C HIS A 20 -34.96 -0.99 2.44
N ALA A 21 -33.89 -1.08 3.22
CA ALA A 21 -33.90 -1.02 4.67
C ALA A 21 -32.76 -0.13 5.18
N PRO A 22 -32.81 1.19 4.93
CA PRO A 22 -31.72 2.11 5.24
C PRO A 22 -31.40 2.11 6.73
N GLU A 23 -30.10 2.17 7.04
CA GLU A 23 -29.59 2.18 8.41
C GLU A 23 -28.88 3.50 8.73
N PRO A 24 -28.80 3.90 10.02
CA PRO A 24 -28.03 5.08 10.42
C PRO A 24 -26.59 4.99 9.91
N GLY A 25 -26.14 6.05 9.21
CA GLY A 25 -24.79 6.14 8.65
C GLY A 25 -24.62 5.62 7.21
N ASP A 26 -25.68 5.10 6.59
CA ASP A 26 -25.65 4.59 5.20
C ASP A 26 -25.30 5.67 4.16
N GLU A 27 -25.96 6.83 4.25
CA GLU A 27 -25.76 7.95 3.32
C GLU A 27 -24.33 8.53 3.30
N PRO A 28 -23.72 8.94 4.44
CA PRO A 28 -22.34 9.43 4.43
C PRO A 28 -21.34 8.34 4.04
N ALA A 29 -21.70 7.07 4.22
CA ALA A 29 -20.89 5.92 3.83
C ALA A 29 -21.08 5.48 2.37
N ARG A 30 -21.94 6.15 1.57
CA ARG A 30 -22.28 5.71 0.19
C ARG A 30 -22.64 4.22 0.15
N LYS A 31 -23.42 3.77 1.15
CA LYS A 31 -23.86 2.39 1.34
C LYS A 31 -25.38 2.34 1.32
N TRP A 32 -25.93 1.28 0.73
CA TRP A 32 -27.37 1.01 0.74
C TRP A 32 -27.64 -0.38 1.29
N SER A 33 -28.50 -0.44 2.30
CA SER A 33 -28.82 -1.65 3.03
C SER A 33 -30.17 -2.22 2.59
N PHE A 34 -30.20 -3.52 2.33
CA PHE A 34 -31.37 -4.26 1.87
C PHE A 34 -31.59 -5.49 2.73
N CYS A 35 -32.85 -5.93 2.81
CA CYS A 35 -33.26 -7.12 3.53
C CYS A 35 -34.18 -7.99 2.68
N TYR A 36 -34.19 -9.28 2.98
CA TYR A 36 -35.08 -10.23 2.32
C TYR A 36 -35.73 -11.16 3.36
N PRO A 37 -37.04 -11.49 3.23
CA PRO A 37 -38.00 -10.87 2.32
C PRO A 37 -38.37 -9.43 2.75
N ASP A 38 -38.43 -9.15 4.06
CA ASP A 38 -38.84 -7.86 4.59
C ASP A 38 -38.07 -7.50 5.88
N VAL A 39 -38.30 -6.28 6.39
CA VAL A 39 -37.64 -5.70 7.57
C VAL A 39 -37.99 -6.42 8.87
N GLY A 40 -39.17 -7.03 8.98
CA GLY A 40 -39.66 -7.73 10.17
C GLY A 40 -39.23 -9.20 10.26
N ARG A 41 -39.09 -9.91 9.12
CA ARG A 41 -38.70 -11.34 9.07
C ARG A 41 -37.48 -11.58 8.20
N ARG A 42 -36.38 -10.88 8.49
CA ARG A 42 -35.15 -10.90 7.70
C ARG A 42 -34.46 -12.27 7.78
N THR A 43 -34.22 -12.89 6.63
CA THR A 43 -33.32 -14.05 6.48
C THR A 43 -31.95 -13.65 5.92
N HIS A 44 -31.90 -12.58 5.12
CA HIS A 44 -30.67 -12.08 4.51
C HIS A 44 -30.54 -10.58 4.69
N HIS A 45 -29.29 -10.13 4.77
CA HIS A 45 -28.89 -8.74 4.77
C HIS A 45 -27.89 -8.53 3.62
N LEU A 46 -28.16 -7.56 2.77
CA LEU A 46 -27.29 -7.20 1.67
C LEU A 46 -26.90 -5.73 1.79
N HIS A 47 -25.62 -5.44 1.64
CA HIS A 47 -25.11 -4.08 1.55
C HIS A 47 -24.52 -3.88 0.15
N VAL A 48 -24.96 -2.84 -0.54
CA VAL A 48 -24.34 -2.34 -1.76
C VAL A 48 -23.52 -1.11 -1.36
N VAL A 49 -22.23 -1.09 -1.70
CA VAL A 49 -21.31 -0.02 -1.29
C VAL A 49 -20.58 0.47 -2.54
N GLU A 50 -20.43 1.79 -2.67
CA GLU A 50 -19.59 2.39 -3.71
C GLU A 50 -18.11 2.09 -3.45
N ASP A 51 -17.36 1.65 -4.47
CA ASP A 51 -15.96 1.19 -4.33
C ASP A 51 -15.01 2.28 -3.79
N ALA A 52 -15.33 3.56 -4.03
CA ALA A 52 -14.56 4.70 -3.53
C ALA A 52 -14.93 5.13 -2.09
N ALA A 53 -15.93 4.49 -1.46
CA ALA A 53 -16.39 4.87 -0.12
C ALA A 53 -15.34 4.59 0.97
N ALA A 54 -15.19 5.52 1.90
CA ALA A 54 -14.12 5.50 2.91
C ALA A 54 -14.10 4.25 3.81
N ASN A 55 -15.23 3.57 4.00
CA ASN A 55 -15.36 2.42 4.89
C ASN A 55 -15.38 1.04 4.18
N TRP A 56 -15.48 1.02 2.85
CA TRP A 56 -15.52 -0.22 2.06
C TRP A 56 -14.26 -1.07 2.28
N ARG A 57 -13.08 -0.44 2.19
CA ARG A 57 -11.79 -1.11 2.34
C ARG A 57 -11.62 -1.72 3.73
N SER A 58 -12.10 -1.04 4.78
CA SER A 58 -12.09 -1.57 6.14
C SER A 58 -13.00 -2.79 6.28
N LEU A 59 -14.17 -2.81 5.64
CA LEU A 59 -15.05 -3.98 5.65
C LEU A 59 -14.40 -5.19 4.97
N LEU A 60 -13.72 -4.98 3.84
CA LEU A 60 -12.96 -6.03 3.16
C LEU A 60 -11.79 -6.53 4.01
N ALA A 61 -10.97 -5.62 4.55
CA ALA A 61 -9.83 -5.96 5.39
C ALA A 61 -10.25 -6.79 6.62
N PHE A 62 -11.30 -6.37 7.31
CA PHE A 62 -11.84 -7.13 8.45
C PHE A 62 -12.33 -8.52 8.02
N ARG A 63 -13.10 -8.61 6.93
CA ARG A 63 -13.61 -9.88 6.40
C ARG A 63 -12.48 -10.85 6.04
N ASP A 64 -11.49 -10.37 5.29
CA ASP A 64 -10.41 -11.19 4.78
C ASP A 64 -9.47 -11.61 5.91
N HIS A 65 -9.25 -10.75 6.91
CA HIS A 65 -8.57 -11.12 8.15
C HIS A 65 -9.26 -12.27 8.87
N LEU A 66 -10.58 -12.17 9.11
CA LEU A 66 -11.31 -13.23 9.80
C LEU A 66 -11.33 -14.56 9.03
N ARG A 67 -11.25 -14.54 7.69
CA ARG A 67 -11.11 -15.76 6.88
C ARG A 67 -9.75 -16.42 7.05
N GLY A 68 -8.69 -15.62 7.21
CA GLY A 68 -7.32 -16.11 7.41
C GLY A 68 -6.97 -16.46 8.87
N HIS A 69 -7.75 -15.98 9.84
CA HIS A 69 -7.42 -16.08 11.27
C HIS A 69 -8.57 -16.73 12.08
N PRO A 70 -8.67 -18.07 12.11
CA PRO A 70 -9.75 -18.79 12.79
C PRO A 70 -9.90 -18.44 14.28
N GLY A 71 -8.81 -18.08 14.96
CA GLY A 71 -8.81 -17.64 16.35
C GLY A 71 -9.60 -16.34 16.56
N ASP A 72 -9.25 -15.29 15.81
CA ASP A 72 -9.95 -14.00 15.85
C ASP A 72 -11.42 -14.15 15.38
N ALA A 73 -11.68 -15.02 14.39
CA ALA A 73 -13.04 -15.34 13.95
C ALA A 73 -13.90 -16.01 15.04
N ALA A 74 -13.32 -16.97 15.77
CA ALA A 74 -13.99 -17.62 16.88
C ALA A 74 -14.27 -16.65 18.04
N GLU A 75 -13.33 -15.74 18.32
CA GLU A 75 -13.52 -14.69 19.31
C GLU A 75 -14.63 -13.72 18.93
N TYR A 76 -14.63 -13.23 17.68
CA TYR A 76 -15.69 -12.37 17.17
C TYR A 76 -17.05 -13.07 17.20
N ALA A 77 -17.11 -14.36 16.89
CA ALA A 77 -18.33 -15.16 17.01
C ALA A 77 -18.83 -15.25 18.47
N ARG A 78 -17.93 -15.48 19.44
CA ARG A 78 -18.28 -15.47 20.88
C ARG A 78 -18.81 -14.11 21.32
N LEU A 79 -18.16 -13.02 20.91
CA LEU A 79 -18.64 -11.66 21.20
C LEU A 79 -20.06 -11.45 20.68
N LYS A 80 -20.32 -11.78 19.41
CA LYS A 80 -21.65 -11.65 18.80
C LYS A 80 -22.71 -12.44 19.57
N ARG A 81 -22.42 -13.68 19.98
CA ARG A 81 -23.37 -14.50 20.75
C ARG A 81 -23.64 -13.90 22.13
N ARG A 82 -22.60 -13.42 22.83
CA ARG A 82 -22.76 -12.76 24.15
C ARG A 82 -23.62 -11.50 24.04
N LEU A 83 -23.34 -10.62 23.08
CA LEU A 83 -24.10 -9.38 22.90
C LEU A 83 -25.56 -9.65 22.55
N ALA A 84 -25.83 -10.63 21.68
CA ALA A 84 -27.19 -11.01 21.33
C ALA A 84 -27.99 -11.63 22.49
N ALA A 85 -27.32 -12.20 23.49
CA ALA A 85 -27.96 -12.79 24.66
C ALA A 85 -28.36 -11.76 25.74
N VAL A 86 -27.80 -10.55 25.71
CA VAL A 86 -28.10 -9.50 26.72
C VAL A 86 -29.45 -8.85 26.46
N ASP A 87 -29.66 -8.40 25.21
CA ASP A 87 -30.90 -7.78 24.77
C ASP A 87 -31.08 -8.10 23.28
N PRO A 88 -31.91 -9.11 22.94
CA PRO A 88 -32.10 -9.55 21.56
C PRO A 88 -32.72 -8.48 20.65
N ASP A 89 -33.46 -7.52 21.21
CA ASP A 89 -34.24 -6.54 20.45
C ASP A 89 -33.52 -5.18 20.33
N ASP A 90 -32.53 -4.89 21.19
CA ASP A 90 -31.71 -3.68 21.13
C ASP A 90 -30.57 -3.77 20.10
N ARG A 91 -30.93 -3.62 18.83
CA ARG A 91 -30.00 -3.58 17.70
C ARG A 91 -28.94 -2.46 17.82
N PRO A 92 -29.28 -1.22 18.22
CA PRO A 92 -28.27 -0.17 18.45
C PRO A 92 -27.18 -0.60 19.45
N ARG A 93 -27.56 -1.15 20.61
CA ARG A 93 -26.62 -1.64 21.62
C ARG A 93 -25.78 -2.79 21.10
N TYR A 94 -26.39 -3.73 20.37
CA TYR A 94 -25.66 -4.83 19.73
C TYR A 94 -24.58 -4.32 18.76
N ARG A 95 -24.88 -3.28 17.96
CA ARG A 95 -23.91 -2.66 17.05
C ARG A 95 -22.79 -1.98 17.82
N ALA A 96 -23.14 -1.13 18.79
CA ALA A 96 -22.17 -0.40 19.61
C ALA A 96 -21.23 -1.36 20.34
N GLY A 97 -21.74 -2.46 20.90
CA GLY A 97 -20.92 -3.45 21.61
C GLY A 97 -19.90 -4.18 20.75
N LYS A 98 -20.08 -4.23 19.41
CA LYS A 98 -19.09 -4.83 18.49
C LYS A 98 -18.01 -3.85 18.06
N ALA A 99 -18.28 -2.55 18.11
CA ALA A 99 -17.40 -1.53 17.56
C ALA A 99 -15.97 -1.59 18.14
N PRO A 100 -15.76 -1.71 19.47
CA PRO A 100 -14.41 -1.76 20.03
C PRO A 100 -13.56 -2.93 19.51
N PHE A 101 -14.17 -4.11 19.32
CA PHE A 101 -13.46 -5.27 18.77
C PHE A 101 -13.09 -5.06 17.30
N ILE A 102 -14.02 -4.52 16.49
CA ILE A 102 -13.79 -4.26 15.07
C ILE A 102 -12.69 -3.21 14.90
N GLU A 103 -12.78 -2.11 15.66
CA GLU A 103 -11.80 -1.02 15.64
C GLU A 103 -10.41 -1.50 16.06
N GLU A 104 -10.32 -2.27 17.15
CA GLU A 104 -9.03 -2.83 17.59
C GLU A 104 -8.46 -3.84 16.59
N LEU A 105 -9.29 -4.69 15.99
CA LEU A 105 -8.81 -5.64 14.98
C LEU A 105 -8.35 -4.92 13.72
N LEU A 106 -9.10 -3.93 13.25
CA LEU A 106 -8.69 -3.09 12.11
C LEU A 106 -7.41 -2.32 12.40
N ARG A 107 -7.23 -1.84 13.63
CA ARG A 107 -5.98 -1.23 14.07
C ARG A 107 -4.84 -2.23 14.01
N ARG A 108 -5.00 -3.44 14.56
CA ARG A 108 -4.00 -4.53 14.50
C ARG A 108 -3.64 -4.90 13.06
N ILE A 109 -4.63 -5.00 12.17
CA ILE A 109 -4.43 -5.28 10.74
C ILE A 109 -3.62 -4.15 10.10
N ALA A 110 -3.98 -2.90 10.36
CA ALA A 110 -3.27 -1.75 9.83
C ALA A 110 -1.85 -1.59 10.37
N THR A 111 -1.57 -2.13 11.57
CA THR A 111 -0.27 -2.04 12.25
C THR A 111 0.47 -3.37 12.31
N ALA A 112 0.12 -4.35 11.47
CA ALA A 112 0.85 -5.61 11.43
C ALA A 112 2.25 -5.35 10.87
N ARG A 113 3.22 -5.25 11.78
CA ARG A 113 4.62 -4.98 11.46
C ARG A 113 5.40 -6.27 11.36
N HIS A 114 6.20 -6.36 10.31
CA HIS A 114 7.15 -7.44 10.09
C HIS A 114 8.57 -7.06 10.51
N GLU A 115 8.82 -5.78 10.84
CA GLU A 115 10.08 -5.37 11.45
C GLU A 115 10.33 -6.13 12.77
N PRO A 116 11.46 -6.84 12.93
CA PRO A 116 11.78 -7.53 14.17
C PRO A 116 12.00 -6.56 15.34
N ALA A 117 11.76 -7.02 16.57
CA ALA A 117 12.14 -6.25 17.75
C ALA A 117 13.65 -5.93 17.75
N GLY A 118 14.00 -4.65 17.95
CA GLY A 118 15.40 -4.19 17.88
C GLY A 118 15.97 -4.09 16.47
N TYR A 119 15.14 -4.14 15.43
CA TYR A 119 15.56 -3.93 14.04
C TYR A 119 16.29 -2.60 13.88
N VAL A 120 17.53 -2.66 13.38
CA VAL A 120 18.25 -1.46 12.99
C VAL A 120 18.18 -1.31 11.48
N CYS A 121 17.35 -0.37 11.03
CA CYS A 121 17.07 -0.15 9.63
C CYS A 121 18.34 0.22 8.84
N PRO A 122 18.74 -0.58 7.82
CA PRO A 122 19.90 -0.29 6.99
C PRO A 122 19.68 0.96 6.12
N MET A 123 18.43 1.26 5.72
CA MET A 123 18.13 2.48 4.95
C MET A 123 18.27 3.72 5.82
N CYS A 124 17.73 3.74 7.04
CA CYS A 124 17.93 4.85 7.96
C CYS A 124 19.42 5.12 8.23
N ARG A 125 20.21 4.05 8.44
CA ARG A 125 21.68 4.19 8.55
C ARG A 125 22.27 4.80 7.29
N GLN A 126 21.88 4.33 6.11
CA GLN A 126 22.38 4.82 4.83
C GLN A 126 22.05 6.31 4.62
N LEU A 127 20.85 6.75 5.01
CA LEU A 127 20.41 8.14 4.89
C LEU A 127 21.14 9.08 5.87
N ALA A 128 21.53 8.57 7.04
CA ALA A 128 22.20 9.32 8.09
C ALA A 128 23.72 9.49 7.87
N LEU A 129 24.32 8.76 6.92
CA LEU A 129 25.74 8.92 6.57
C LEU A 129 25.96 10.30 5.90
N PRO A 130 26.85 11.15 6.45
CA PRO A 130 27.07 12.50 5.94
C PRO A 130 27.68 12.49 4.52
N ASP A 131 28.65 11.61 4.28
CA ASP A 131 29.39 11.50 3.01
C ASP A 131 28.99 10.24 2.23
N ASN A 132 27.69 10.07 2.01
CA ASN A 132 27.19 8.93 1.25
C ASN A 132 27.21 9.22 -0.25
N ASP A 133 28.31 8.84 -0.90
CA ASP A 133 28.53 9.01 -2.34
C ASP A 133 27.50 8.30 -3.23
N ASP A 134 26.77 7.31 -2.69
CA ASP A 134 25.75 6.59 -3.46
C ASP A 134 24.45 7.38 -3.62
N ILE A 135 24.26 8.45 -2.84
CA ILE A 135 23.08 9.30 -2.92
C ILE A 135 23.15 10.13 -4.21
N VAL A 136 22.18 9.89 -5.09
CA VAL A 136 22.08 10.57 -6.37
C VAL A 136 21.15 11.77 -6.33
N ARG A 137 20.20 11.80 -5.38
CA ARG A 137 19.27 12.92 -5.20
C ARG A 137 18.68 12.90 -3.78
N ARG A 138 18.67 14.06 -3.12
CA ARG A 138 17.87 14.31 -1.90
C ARG A 138 16.77 15.32 -2.22
N ALA A 139 15.53 14.94 -1.94
CA ALA A 139 14.38 15.84 -1.90
C ALA A 139 13.95 16.07 -0.44
N ALA A 140 12.99 16.97 -0.22
CA ALA A 140 12.55 17.34 1.12
C ALA A 140 12.07 16.14 1.95
N LEU A 141 11.33 15.21 1.33
CA LEU A 141 10.72 14.05 2.01
C LEU A 141 11.17 12.68 1.48
N ALA A 142 12.01 12.64 0.44
CA ALA A 142 12.47 11.40 -0.16
C ALA A 142 13.94 11.50 -0.60
N THR A 143 14.63 10.37 -0.62
CA THR A 143 16.02 10.28 -1.06
C THR A 143 16.19 9.09 -2.02
N ALA A 144 17.04 9.27 -3.03
CA ALA A 144 17.38 8.26 -4.01
C ALA A 144 18.87 7.95 -3.99
N PHE A 145 19.23 6.67 -4.02
CA PHE A 145 20.63 6.22 -4.02
C PHE A 145 20.84 4.95 -4.85
N VAL A 146 22.08 4.72 -5.29
CA VAL A 146 22.46 3.51 -6.04
C VAL A 146 22.42 2.30 -5.10
N SER A 147 21.65 1.28 -5.46
CA SER A 147 21.54 0.05 -4.67
C SER A 147 22.87 -0.70 -4.61
N PRO A 148 23.27 -1.25 -3.45
CA PRO A 148 24.41 -2.13 -3.35
C PRO A 148 24.13 -3.56 -3.83
N ARG A 149 22.87 -3.96 -4.05
CA ARG A 149 22.50 -5.35 -4.34
C ARG A 149 22.01 -5.52 -5.77
N TRP A 150 22.89 -5.89 -6.70
CA TRP A 150 22.56 -5.82 -8.14
C TRP A 150 21.95 -7.07 -8.74
N TRP A 151 21.11 -6.87 -9.75
CA TRP A 151 20.73 -7.92 -10.71
C TRP A 151 21.84 -8.11 -11.76
N PRO A 152 22.03 -9.33 -12.30
CA PRO A 152 23.11 -9.64 -13.23
C PRO A 152 23.25 -8.69 -14.41
N ASN A 153 22.12 -8.19 -14.94
CA ASN A 153 22.06 -7.38 -16.17
C ASN A 153 21.45 -5.98 -15.95
N ASN A 154 21.17 -5.58 -14.70
CA ASN A 154 20.52 -4.31 -14.37
C ASN A 154 21.35 -3.57 -13.29
N HIS A 155 22.62 -3.37 -13.60
CA HIS A 155 23.58 -2.72 -12.72
C HIS A 155 23.21 -1.26 -12.44
N GLY A 156 23.54 -0.79 -11.24
CA GLY A 156 23.35 0.59 -10.85
C GLY A 156 21.88 1.03 -10.73
N HIS A 157 20.94 0.09 -10.61
CA HIS A 157 19.55 0.43 -10.31
C HIS A 157 19.48 1.24 -9.01
N VAL A 158 18.51 2.14 -8.97
CA VAL A 158 18.38 3.12 -7.90
C VAL A 158 17.24 2.70 -6.98
N ILE A 159 17.41 2.94 -5.69
CA ILE A 159 16.36 2.79 -4.69
C ILE A 159 15.92 4.19 -4.24
N VAL A 160 14.61 4.41 -4.20
CA VAL A 160 13.96 5.62 -3.69
C VAL A 160 13.23 5.29 -2.40
N VAL A 161 13.49 6.05 -1.33
CA VAL A 161 12.92 5.86 0.01
C VAL A 161 12.34 7.16 0.56
N PRO A 162 11.33 7.11 1.44
CA PRO A 162 11.00 8.26 2.28
C PRO A 162 12.17 8.54 3.24
N ASN A 163 12.35 9.81 3.60
CA ASN A 163 13.40 10.22 4.53
C ASN A 163 13.13 9.73 5.97
N ASP A 164 11.86 9.55 6.33
CA ASP A 164 11.43 8.98 7.60
C ASP A 164 11.19 7.47 7.47
N HIS A 165 11.34 6.75 8.59
CA HIS A 165 11.11 5.31 8.66
C HIS A 165 9.61 5.00 8.59
N HIS A 166 9.21 4.38 7.48
CA HIS A 166 7.89 3.77 7.30
C HIS A 166 8.11 2.37 6.79
N GLU A 167 7.54 1.35 7.43
CA GLU A 167 7.86 -0.05 7.09
C GLU A 167 7.44 -0.40 5.66
N ASN A 168 6.21 -0.10 5.30
CA ASN A 168 5.56 -0.58 4.08
C ASN A 168 4.64 0.50 3.48
N LEU A 169 3.98 0.16 2.37
CA LEU A 169 3.08 1.05 1.65
C LEU A 169 1.83 1.41 2.45
N TYR A 170 1.34 0.51 3.30
CA TYR A 170 0.05 0.67 4.00
C TYR A 170 0.11 1.74 5.08
N GLU A 171 1.27 1.86 5.75
CA GLU A 171 1.53 2.88 6.78
C GLU A 171 2.11 4.18 6.22
N LEU A 172 2.42 4.25 4.90
CA LEU A 172 3.09 5.40 4.31
C LEU A 172 2.16 6.63 4.24
N PRO A 173 2.46 7.74 4.93
CA PRO A 173 1.63 8.93 4.85
C PRO A 173 1.60 9.50 3.43
N THR A 174 0.44 10.00 2.98
CA THR A 174 0.21 10.49 1.61
C THR A 174 1.29 11.45 1.11
N ARG A 175 1.77 12.38 1.95
CA ARG A 175 2.83 13.33 1.60
C ARG A 175 4.16 12.65 1.23
N TYR A 176 4.52 11.56 1.92
CA TYR A 176 5.71 10.77 1.58
C TYR A 176 5.45 9.93 0.33
N GLY A 177 4.24 9.38 0.18
CA GLY A 177 3.84 8.66 -1.03
C GLY A 177 4.00 9.51 -2.30
N HIS A 178 3.50 10.75 -2.29
CA HIS A 178 3.65 11.70 -3.38
C HIS A 178 5.13 12.01 -3.65
N ALA A 179 5.88 12.44 -2.62
CA ALA A 179 7.29 12.81 -2.77
C ALA A 179 8.16 11.66 -3.28
N VAL A 180 7.91 10.43 -2.82
CA VAL A 180 8.61 9.24 -3.33
C VAL A 180 8.31 9.03 -4.81
N HIS A 181 7.04 9.13 -5.23
CA HIS A 181 6.67 8.89 -6.63
C HIS A 181 7.12 10.01 -7.58
N ASP A 182 7.13 11.26 -7.12
CA ASP A 182 7.76 12.37 -7.85
C ASP A 182 9.25 12.09 -8.09
N LEU A 183 9.96 11.65 -7.04
CA LEU A 183 11.37 11.31 -7.15
C LEU A 183 11.62 10.04 -7.98
N VAL A 184 10.74 9.04 -7.93
CA VAL A 184 10.80 7.87 -8.83
C VAL A 184 10.72 8.29 -10.29
N ARG A 185 9.83 9.22 -10.64
CA ARG A 185 9.72 9.77 -12.00
C ARG A 185 11.03 10.48 -12.41
N GLU A 186 11.54 11.37 -11.57
CA GLU A 186 12.82 12.07 -11.81
C GLU A 186 13.97 11.07 -12.08
N ILE A 187 14.08 10.04 -11.24
CA ILE A 187 15.11 9.01 -11.36
C ILE A 187 14.93 8.19 -12.64
N ALA A 188 13.70 7.78 -12.98
CA ALA A 188 13.46 7.01 -14.21
C ALA A 188 13.88 7.79 -15.47
N ILE A 189 13.60 9.10 -15.51
CA ILE A 189 14.06 10.00 -16.57
C ILE A 189 15.59 10.07 -16.58
N ALA A 190 16.22 10.33 -15.43
CA ALA A 190 17.68 10.41 -15.31
C ALA A 190 18.38 9.12 -15.79
N LEU A 191 17.85 7.94 -15.42
CA LEU A 191 18.36 6.66 -15.89
C LEU A 191 18.32 6.57 -17.42
N ARG A 192 17.20 6.92 -18.04
CA ARG A 192 17.07 6.92 -19.50
C ARG A 192 18.10 7.81 -20.20
N HIS A 193 18.40 8.97 -19.64
CA HIS A 193 19.36 9.90 -20.24
C HIS A 193 20.82 9.50 -20.02
N THR A 194 21.13 8.79 -18.93
CA THR A 194 22.52 8.58 -18.51
C THR A 194 22.99 7.12 -18.60
N TYR A 195 22.09 6.15 -18.70
CA TYR A 195 22.42 4.71 -18.69
C TYR A 195 22.43 4.06 -20.07
N GLY A 196 21.99 4.77 -21.11
CA GLY A 196 21.80 4.17 -22.44
C GLY A 196 20.83 2.98 -22.42
N CYS A 197 19.92 2.94 -21.44
CA CYS A 197 18.92 1.89 -21.33
C CYS A 197 17.78 2.11 -22.32
N ALA A 198 17.13 1.03 -22.74
CA ALA A 198 15.99 1.07 -23.66
C ALA A 198 14.67 1.43 -22.93
N GLY A 199 14.67 1.42 -21.59
CA GLY A 199 13.52 1.77 -20.76
C GLY A 199 13.82 1.60 -19.28
N THR A 200 12.76 1.63 -18.47
CA THR A 200 12.86 1.45 -17.01
C THR A 200 11.77 0.53 -16.47
N SER A 201 12.01 -0.09 -15.32
CA SER A 201 10.97 -0.79 -14.55
C SER A 201 11.00 -0.34 -13.10
N VAL A 202 9.82 -0.22 -12.50
CA VAL A 202 9.66 0.17 -11.10
C VAL A 202 9.11 -1.03 -10.32
N ARG A 203 9.67 -1.32 -9.14
CA ARG A 203 9.20 -2.41 -8.26
C ARG A 203 9.15 -1.93 -6.82
N GLN A 204 8.08 -2.29 -6.13
CA GLN A 204 7.85 -2.01 -4.71
C GLN A 204 7.21 -3.27 -4.12
N HIS A 205 7.68 -3.68 -2.94
CA HIS A 205 7.25 -4.91 -2.27
C HIS A 205 6.78 -4.60 -0.86
N ASN A 206 5.74 -5.28 -0.40
CA ASN A 206 5.23 -5.17 0.97
C ASN A 206 5.15 -6.56 1.58
N GLU A 207 5.61 -6.68 2.82
CA GLU A 207 5.52 -7.90 3.64
C GLU A 207 6.33 -9.09 3.07
N PRO A 208 6.56 -10.16 3.86
CA PRO A 208 7.34 -11.33 3.41
C PRO A 208 6.79 -11.99 2.14
N ALA A 209 5.47 -12.10 2.01
CA ALA A 209 4.83 -12.71 0.84
C ALA A 209 5.00 -11.87 -0.44
N GLY A 210 5.15 -10.54 -0.29
CA GLY A 210 5.50 -9.65 -1.39
C GLY A 210 6.99 -9.66 -1.76
N ASN A 211 7.82 -10.38 -1.01
CA ASN A 211 9.30 -10.38 -1.09
C ASN A 211 9.94 -9.07 -0.62
N GLN A 212 9.35 -8.38 0.36
CA GLN A 212 10.04 -7.30 1.06
C GLN A 212 11.13 -7.89 1.98
N ASP A 213 12.38 -7.43 1.85
CA ASP A 213 13.52 -7.90 2.63
C ASP A 213 14.16 -6.81 3.53
N VAL A 214 13.75 -5.55 3.34
CA VAL A 214 14.12 -4.41 4.18
C VAL A 214 12.86 -3.68 4.63
N TRP A 215 12.69 -3.54 5.94
CA TRP A 215 11.51 -2.98 6.62
C TRP A 215 11.51 -1.45 6.63
N HIS A 216 11.77 -0.86 5.47
CA HIS A 216 11.67 0.56 5.17
C HIS A 216 11.14 0.67 3.75
N HIS A 217 10.02 1.32 3.55
CA HIS A 217 9.35 1.44 2.26
C HIS A 217 10.34 1.91 1.21
N HIS A 218 10.55 1.10 0.18
CA HIS A 218 11.52 1.40 -0.85
C HIS A 218 10.98 1.02 -2.22
N VAL A 219 11.30 1.86 -3.20
CA VAL A 219 10.93 1.64 -4.59
C VAL A 219 12.20 1.48 -5.40
N HIS A 220 12.35 0.33 -6.06
CA HIS A 220 13.43 0.11 -7.02
C HIS A 220 13.08 0.73 -8.36
N VAL A 221 14.05 1.39 -8.98
CA VAL A 221 13.99 1.89 -10.36
C VAL A 221 15.13 1.25 -11.14
N PHE A 222 14.78 0.30 -12.01
CA PHE A 222 15.70 -0.50 -12.81
C PHE A 222 15.90 0.10 -14.20
N PRO A 223 17.14 0.30 -14.69
CA PRO A 223 17.41 0.46 -16.11
C PRO A 223 17.12 -0.86 -16.83
N ARG A 224 16.46 -0.83 -17.99
CA ARG A 224 16.10 -2.02 -18.76
C ARG A 224 16.84 -2.09 -20.09
N TYR A 225 17.27 -3.29 -20.45
CA TYR A 225 17.96 -3.59 -21.70
C TYR A 225 17.27 -4.76 -22.41
N ALA A 226 17.38 -4.82 -23.74
CA ALA A 226 16.84 -5.94 -24.50
C ALA A 226 17.48 -7.25 -24.03
N GLY A 227 16.66 -8.24 -23.67
CA GLY A 227 17.14 -9.55 -23.20
C GLY A 227 17.76 -9.56 -21.80
N ASP A 228 17.54 -8.54 -20.96
CA ASP A 228 18.15 -8.47 -19.62
C ASP A 228 17.65 -9.51 -18.61
N ASP A 229 16.52 -10.16 -18.90
CA ASP A 229 15.89 -11.18 -18.06
C ASP A 229 15.71 -10.75 -16.59
N LEU A 230 15.28 -9.50 -16.34
CA LEU A 230 15.05 -9.00 -14.97
C LEU A 230 14.08 -9.90 -14.16
N TYR A 231 13.07 -10.49 -14.81
CA TYR A 231 12.04 -11.28 -14.14
C TYR A 231 12.38 -12.77 -14.00
N GLY A 232 13.23 -13.33 -14.86
CA GLY A 232 13.76 -14.69 -14.72
C GLY A 232 15.00 -14.77 -13.81
N SER A 233 15.67 -13.65 -13.57
CA SER A 233 16.88 -13.58 -12.74
C SER A 233 16.63 -13.11 -11.29
N ARG A 234 17.64 -13.32 -10.44
CA ARG A 234 17.65 -12.97 -9.03
C ARG A 234 18.80 -12.00 -8.72
N PRO A 235 18.71 -11.19 -7.66
CA PRO A 235 19.82 -10.35 -7.26
C PRO A 235 21.02 -11.23 -6.89
N ARG A 236 22.23 -10.73 -7.18
CA ARG A 236 23.47 -11.35 -6.72
C ARG A 236 23.45 -11.44 -5.18
N PRO A 237 23.99 -12.51 -4.60
CA PRO A 237 24.02 -12.66 -3.15
C PRO A 237 24.97 -11.66 -2.49
N GLU A 238 26.05 -11.27 -3.17
CA GLU A 238 27.03 -10.32 -2.64
C GLU A 238 26.62 -8.86 -2.86
N LEU A 239 26.95 -8.02 -1.87
CA LEU A 239 26.89 -6.58 -2.02
C LEU A 239 28.05 -6.09 -2.90
N VAL A 240 27.75 -5.14 -3.78
CA VAL A 240 28.71 -4.54 -4.70
C VAL A 240 29.51 -3.44 -3.99
N SER A 241 30.83 -3.43 -4.19
CA SER A 241 31.74 -2.45 -3.58
C SER A 241 31.39 -1.01 -3.98
N ALA A 242 31.74 -0.03 -3.15
CA ALA A 242 31.57 1.39 -3.46
C ALA A 242 32.25 1.79 -4.76
N GLU A 243 33.48 1.30 -5.01
CA GLU A 243 34.23 1.55 -6.25
C GLU A 243 33.43 1.15 -7.51
N ARG A 244 32.80 -0.02 -7.49
CA ARG A 244 32.00 -0.49 -8.63
C ARG A 244 30.68 0.28 -8.79
N ARG A 245 30.15 0.86 -7.72
CA ARG A 245 28.91 1.66 -7.73
C ARG A 245 29.15 3.11 -8.13
N ARG A 246 30.36 3.63 -7.87
CA ARG A 246 30.75 5.01 -8.13
C ARG A 246 30.41 5.53 -9.54
N PRO A 247 30.67 4.80 -10.65
CA PRO A 247 30.33 5.29 -11.99
C PRO A 247 28.83 5.54 -12.20
N TYR A 248 27.98 4.83 -11.45
CA TYR A 248 26.53 5.03 -11.47
C TYR A 248 26.12 6.20 -10.59
N ALA A 249 26.74 6.34 -9.42
CA ALA A 249 26.44 7.40 -8.49
C ALA A 249 26.90 8.79 -8.99
N GLU A 250 27.99 8.85 -9.76
CA GLU A 250 28.48 10.08 -10.39
C GLU A 250 27.51 10.64 -11.45
N ARG A 251 26.56 9.84 -11.95
CA ARG A 251 25.50 10.30 -12.86
C ARG A 251 24.51 11.27 -12.20
N ARG A 252 24.60 11.49 -10.88
CA ARG A 252 23.92 12.57 -10.16
C ARG A 252 24.15 13.96 -10.79
N ALA A 253 25.25 14.15 -11.51
CA ALA A 253 25.52 15.36 -12.29
C ALA A 253 24.39 15.71 -13.28
N TYR A 254 23.56 14.75 -13.68
CA TYR A 254 22.35 15.00 -14.48
C TYR A 254 21.41 16.01 -13.81
N PHE A 255 21.22 15.95 -12.49
CA PHE A 255 20.29 16.82 -11.77
C PHE A 255 20.75 18.28 -11.66
N THR A 256 21.99 18.56 -12.04
CA THR A 256 22.56 19.91 -12.14
C THR A 256 22.78 20.33 -13.59
N SER A 257 22.35 19.52 -14.56
CA SER A 257 22.53 19.81 -15.99
C SER A 257 21.39 20.67 -16.55
N ASP A 258 21.69 21.45 -17.60
CA ASP A 258 20.70 22.26 -18.32
C ASP A 258 19.54 21.41 -18.86
N ALA A 259 19.81 20.16 -19.26
CA ALA A 259 18.80 19.22 -19.71
C ALA A 259 17.74 18.91 -18.64
N PHE A 260 18.13 18.85 -17.37
CA PHE A 260 17.18 18.66 -16.28
C PHE A 260 16.42 19.95 -15.94
N LEU A 261 17.13 21.07 -15.88
CA LEU A 261 16.58 22.38 -15.49
C LEU A 261 15.58 22.92 -16.51
N SER A 262 15.84 22.72 -17.81
CA SER A 262 14.95 23.17 -18.89
C SER A 262 13.68 22.31 -19.06
N GLY A 263 13.67 21.07 -18.56
CA GLY A 263 12.53 20.17 -18.63
C GLY A 263 11.50 20.30 -17.49
N HIS A 264 11.75 21.19 -16.51
CA HIS A 264 10.90 21.43 -15.34
C HIS A 264 10.53 22.91 -15.15
N ALA A 265 10.77 23.75 -16.18
CA ALA A 265 10.30 25.14 -16.26
C ALA A 265 8.90 25.23 -16.85
#